data_AF-A0A9D7HGG3-F1
#
_entry.id   AF-A0A9D7HGG3-F1
#
_cell.length_a   1.000
_cell.length_b   1.000
_cell.length_c   1.000
_cell.angle_alpha   90.00
_cell.angle_beta   90.00
_cell.angle_gamma   90.00
#
_symmetry.space_group_name_H-M   'P 1'
#
loop_
_entity.id
_entity.type
_entity.pdbx_description
1 polymer ?
#
loop_
_entity_poly.entity_id
_entity_poly.type
_entity_poly.pdbx_seq_one_letter_code
_entity_poly.pdbx_strand_id
1 'polypeptide(L)'
;MKLQVPENAREAFQFLALGAGALLVLRVVITLLGSIIGDNPTEELGMATAPYRAGYALLREDTLAIETAGAVPRMAMAGLFTLLAGGLLALLAVPVGAISKWGPLPASVFGARTGLALGGAWAIWCLLAFPAHRVVVTDAGLVRYDSRTFLGMVAIPFTQVERTNTWQEVQALGSGGPTAPTMRCGELEEVHAMLPEGRVIIACAPPGAGECTAVLTQQKAHAERLLNTLSARWKPKGVPT
;
A
#
# COMPACT_ATOMS: atom_id res chain seq x y z
N MET A 1 -26.67 23.95 -32.04
CA MET A 1 -25.20 23.80 -32.18
C MET A 1 -24.84 22.44 -31.59
N LYS A 2 -24.67 21.40 -32.42
CA LYS A 2 -24.24 20.08 -31.94
C LYS A 2 -22.75 20.20 -31.63
N LEU A 3 -22.35 20.07 -30.36
CA LEU A 3 -20.95 19.83 -30.02
C LEU A 3 -20.56 18.52 -30.71
N GLN A 4 -19.88 18.62 -31.86
CA GLN A 4 -19.19 17.50 -32.47
C GLN A 4 -18.02 17.18 -31.54
N VAL A 5 -18.27 16.26 -30.61
CA VAL A 5 -17.20 15.65 -29.83
C VAL A 5 -16.34 14.88 -30.84
N PRO A 6 -15.05 15.24 -31.02
CA PRO A 6 -14.19 14.56 -31.99
C PRO A 6 -14.11 13.07 -31.63
N GLU A 7 -14.13 12.19 -32.63
CA GLU A 7 -14.12 10.72 -32.45
C GLU A 7 -13.00 10.25 -31.50
N ASN A 8 -11.87 10.96 -31.48
CA ASN A 8 -10.75 10.73 -30.57
C ASN A 8 -11.10 10.85 -29.08
N ALA A 9 -12.06 11.70 -28.71
CA ALA A 9 -12.49 11.83 -27.31
C ALA A 9 -13.33 10.63 -26.87
N ARG A 10 -14.11 10.04 -27.77
CA ARG A 10 -14.89 8.83 -27.49
C ARG A 10 -13.97 7.63 -27.25
N GLU A 11 -12.92 7.50 -28.07
CA GLU A 11 -11.89 6.46 -27.89
C GLU A 11 -11.12 6.65 -26.57
N ALA A 12 -10.80 7.89 -26.21
CA ALA A 12 -10.14 8.20 -24.92
C ALA A 12 -11.02 7.79 -23.72
N PHE A 13 -12.32 8.06 -23.76
CA PHE A 13 -13.26 7.63 -22.71
C PHE A 13 -13.40 6.11 -22.64
N GLN A 14 -13.41 5.42 -23.79
CA GLN A 14 -13.43 3.96 -23.83
C GLN A 14 -12.16 3.37 -23.21
N PHE A 15 -10.99 3.94 -23.51
CA PHE A 15 -9.73 3.53 -22.88
C PHE A 15 -9.72 3.74 -21.37
N LEU A 16 -10.24 4.88 -20.90
CA LEU A 16 -10.38 5.17 -19.47
C LEU A 16 -11.33 4.18 -18.78
N ALA A 17 -12.46 3.87 -19.40
CA ALA A 17 -13.42 2.89 -18.89
C ALA A 17 -12.82 1.47 -18.85
N LEU A 18 -12.05 1.10 -19.88
CA LEU A 18 -11.36 -0.20 -19.95
C LEU A 18 -10.27 -0.30 -18.88
N GLY A 19 -9.51 0.77 -18.65
CA GLY A 19 -8.51 0.85 -17.59
C GLY A 19 -9.13 0.75 -16.19
N ALA A 20 -10.23 1.46 -15.95
CA ALA A 20 -10.97 1.37 -14.70
C ALA A 20 -11.54 -0.05 -14.48
N GLY A 21 -12.10 -0.67 -15.54
CA GLY A 21 -12.61 -2.04 -15.50
C GLY A 21 -11.50 -3.06 -15.20
N ALA A 22 -10.35 -2.94 -15.86
CA ALA A 22 -9.20 -3.81 -15.62
C ALA A 22 -8.67 -3.70 -14.18
N LEU A 23 -8.62 -2.49 -13.60
CA LEU A 23 -8.25 -2.28 -12.19
C LEU A 23 -9.26 -2.90 -11.22
N LEU A 24 -10.55 -2.82 -11.55
CA LEU A 24 -11.62 -3.41 -10.75
C LEU A 24 -11.52 -4.94 -10.75
N VAL A 25 -11.31 -5.55 -11.93
CA VAL A 25 -11.06 -6.99 -12.08
C VAL A 25 -9.81 -7.40 -11.33
N LEU A 26 -8.71 -6.66 -11.46
CA LEU A 26 -7.47 -6.92 -10.74
C LEU A 26 -7.69 -6.91 -9.22
N ARG A 27 -8.49 -5.97 -8.70
CA ARG A 27 -8.84 -5.92 -7.28
C ARG A 27 -9.67 -7.13 -6.84
N VAL A 28 -10.64 -7.55 -7.65
CA VAL A 28 -11.43 -8.76 -7.37
C VAL A 28 -10.52 -9.99 -7.33
N VAL A 29 -9.62 -10.14 -8.30
CA VAL A 29 -8.63 -11.23 -8.35
C VAL A 29 -7.72 -11.22 -7.11
N ILE A 30 -7.18 -10.06 -6.71
CA ILE A 30 -6.34 -9.96 -5.51
C ILE A 30 -7.10 -10.32 -4.23
N THR A 31 -8.36 -9.88 -4.12
CA THR A 31 -9.21 -10.20 -2.96
C THR A 31 -9.49 -11.70 -2.92
N LEU A 32 -9.70 -12.31 -4.07
CA LEU A 32 -9.92 -13.75 -4.23
C LEU A 32 -8.66 -14.56 -3.91
N LEU A 33 -7.48 -14.15 -4.38
CA LEU A 33 -6.21 -14.80 -4.03
C LEU A 33 -5.93 -14.71 -2.52
N GLY A 34 -6.23 -13.55 -1.90
CA GLY A 34 -6.11 -13.40 -0.45
C GLY A 34 -7.00 -14.34 0.36
N SER A 35 -8.12 -14.80 -0.20
CA SER A 35 -8.99 -15.81 0.44
C SER A 35 -8.56 -17.26 0.19
N ILE A 36 -7.68 -17.52 -0.79
CA ILE A 36 -7.29 -18.87 -1.21
C ILE A 36 -5.95 -19.30 -0.58
N ILE A 37 -5.04 -18.35 -0.27
CA ILE A 37 -3.72 -18.65 0.32
C ILE A 37 -3.81 -18.72 1.85
N GLY A 38 -4.75 -19.50 2.38
CA GLY A 38 -4.87 -19.76 3.82
C GLY A 38 -4.62 -21.24 4.15
N ASP A 39 -3.82 -21.46 5.20
CA ASP A 39 -3.59 -22.70 5.97
C ASP A 39 -2.31 -23.49 5.67
N ASN A 40 -1.21 -23.03 6.28
CA ASN A 40 -0.04 -23.83 6.63
C ASN A 40 0.43 -23.53 8.08
N PRO A 41 0.39 -24.50 9.02
CA PRO A 41 0.45 -24.25 10.47
C PRO A 41 1.80 -23.77 11.08
N THR A 42 2.84 -23.48 10.29
CA THR A 42 4.01 -22.69 10.75
C THR A 42 3.80 -21.16 10.61
N GLU A 43 2.62 -20.75 10.13
CA GLU A 43 2.13 -19.41 9.80
C GLU A 43 1.66 -18.53 10.97
N GLU A 44 1.84 -18.84 12.27
CA GLU A 44 1.19 -18.03 13.33
C GLU A 44 1.47 -16.52 13.24
N LEU A 45 2.73 -16.14 12.97
CA LEU A 45 3.08 -14.75 12.68
C LEU A 45 2.47 -14.27 11.36
N GLY A 46 2.49 -15.09 10.31
CA GLY A 46 1.88 -14.78 9.01
C GLY A 46 0.37 -14.54 9.08
N MET A 47 -0.36 -15.33 9.87
CA MET A 47 -1.78 -15.17 10.16
C MET A 47 -2.04 -13.93 11.01
N ALA A 48 -1.20 -13.68 12.02
CA ALA A 48 -1.33 -12.50 12.86
C ALA A 48 -1.04 -11.20 12.09
N THR A 49 -0.14 -11.23 11.10
CA THR A 49 0.22 -10.06 10.26
C THR A 49 -0.70 -9.88 9.05
N ALA A 50 -1.39 -10.94 8.58
CA ALA A 50 -2.21 -10.90 7.37
C ALA A 50 -3.25 -9.75 7.34
N PRO A 51 -4.01 -9.45 8.42
CA PRO A 51 -4.94 -8.32 8.44
C PRO A 51 -4.27 -6.95 8.23
N TYR A 52 -2.97 -6.85 8.55
CA TYR A 52 -2.18 -5.62 8.53
C TYR A 52 -1.36 -5.44 7.25
N ARG A 53 -1.51 -6.33 6.25
CA ARG A 53 -0.86 -6.16 4.94
C ARG A 53 -1.59 -5.16 4.04
N ALA A 54 -2.71 -4.58 4.49
CA ALA A 54 -3.46 -3.51 3.80
C ALA A 54 -3.72 -3.76 2.29
N GLY A 55 -3.87 -5.02 1.87
CA GLY A 55 -4.10 -5.39 0.46
C GLY A 55 -2.85 -5.46 -0.43
N TYR A 56 -1.64 -5.36 0.13
CA TYR A 56 -0.40 -5.65 -0.59
C TYR A 56 -0.18 -7.17 -0.62
N ALA A 57 -0.52 -7.80 -1.75
CA ALA A 57 -0.49 -9.25 -1.90
C ALA A 57 0.92 -9.86 -1.95
N LEU A 58 1.93 -9.08 -2.32
CA LEU A 58 3.32 -9.54 -2.49
C LEU A 58 4.20 -9.24 -1.26
N LEU A 59 3.60 -8.78 -0.16
CA LEU A 59 4.33 -8.60 1.10
C LEU A 59 4.69 -9.95 1.73
N ARG A 60 5.89 -10.02 2.29
CA ARG A 60 6.34 -11.17 3.09
C ARG A 60 5.50 -11.32 4.35
N GLU A 61 5.43 -12.54 4.88
CA GLU A 61 4.58 -12.89 6.02
C GLU A 61 4.97 -12.22 7.35
N ASP A 62 6.20 -11.74 7.44
CA ASP A 62 6.76 -11.01 8.58
C ASP A 62 6.60 -9.49 8.45
N THR A 63 5.94 -9.00 7.40
CA THR A 63 5.88 -7.58 7.07
C THR A 63 4.50 -6.98 7.35
N LEU A 64 4.48 -5.89 8.12
CA LEU A 64 3.31 -5.10 8.49
C LEU A 64 3.31 -3.79 7.70
N ALA A 65 2.18 -3.42 7.08
CA ALA A 65 2.03 -2.14 6.39
C ALA A 65 1.41 -1.10 7.32
N ILE A 66 2.06 0.05 7.46
CA ILE A 66 1.60 1.17 8.30
C ILE A 66 0.97 2.20 7.36
N GLU A 67 -0.23 1.91 6.89
CA GLU A 67 -0.95 2.77 5.96
C GLU A 67 -2.28 3.20 6.56
N THR A 68 -2.49 4.51 6.64
CA THR A 68 -3.79 5.10 7.01
C THR A 68 -4.72 5.22 5.81
N ALA A 69 -4.15 5.27 4.60
CA ALA A 69 -4.90 5.34 3.36
C ALA A 69 -5.43 3.96 2.93
N GLY A 70 -6.75 3.84 2.84
CA GLY A 70 -7.40 2.65 2.29
C GLY A 70 -6.95 2.36 0.85
N ALA A 71 -7.23 1.15 0.36
CA ALA A 71 -6.78 0.76 -0.99
C ALA A 71 -7.41 1.58 -2.13
N VAL A 72 -8.59 2.17 -1.94
CA VAL A 72 -9.27 3.00 -2.96
C VAL A 72 -8.48 4.29 -3.29
N PRO A 73 -8.14 5.17 -2.33
CA PRO A 73 -7.36 6.37 -2.63
C PRO A 73 -5.99 6.04 -3.23
N ARG A 74 -5.35 4.94 -2.80
CA ARG A 74 -4.09 4.47 -3.41
C ARG A 74 -4.25 4.08 -4.89
N MET A 75 -5.32 3.37 -5.25
CA MET A 75 -5.62 3.05 -6.65
C MET A 75 -5.91 4.28 -7.49
N ALA A 76 -6.67 5.24 -6.95
CA ALA A 76 -6.91 6.51 -7.63
C ALA A 76 -5.60 7.25 -7.90
N MET A 77 -4.69 7.27 -6.93
CA MET A 77 -3.38 7.91 -7.07
C MET A 77 -2.48 7.20 -8.09
N ALA A 78 -2.48 5.87 -8.09
CA ALA A 78 -1.80 5.06 -9.11
C ALA A 78 -2.32 5.35 -10.53
N GLY A 79 -3.64 5.50 -10.68
CA GLY A 79 -4.26 5.91 -11.93
C GLY A 79 -3.80 7.30 -12.38
N LEU A 80 -3.79 8.28 -11.46
CA LEU A 80 -3.30 9.63 -11.73
C LEU A 80 -1.83 9.61 -12.16
N PHE A 81 -0.97 8.88 -11.46
CA PHE A 81 0.44 8.73 -11.82
C PHE A 81 0.60 8.15 -13.24
N THR A 82 -0.17 7.12 -13.57
CA THR A 82 -0.15 6.48 -14.89
C THR A 82 -0.52 7.48 -16.00
N LEU A 83 -1.58 8.28 -15.78
CA LEU A 83 -1.99 9.33 -16.72
C LEU A 83 -0.92 10.41 -16.88
N LEU A 84 -0.30 10.84 -15.78
CA LEU A 84 0.80 11.81 -15.82
C LEU A 84 2.02 11.27 -16.57
N ALA A 85 2.39 10.01 -16.34
CA ALA A 85 3.49 9.36 -17.06
C ALA A 85 3.22 9.28 -18.57
N GLY A 86 1.99 8.91 -18.95
CA GLY A 86 1.54 8.93 -20.34
C GLY A 86 1.62 10.32 -20.95
N GLY A 87 1.04 11.33 -20.30
CA GLY A 87 1.07 12.72 -20.76
C GLY A 87 2.48 13.29 -20.90
N LEU A 88 3.35 13.04 -19.91
CA LEU A 88 4.73 13.51 -19.92
C LEU A 88 5.52 12.88 -21.08
N LEU A 89 5.43 11.56 -21.28
CA LEU A 89 6.11 10.88 -22.39
C LEU A 89 5.54 11.28 -23.75
N ALA A 90 4.24 11.56 -23.84
CA ALA A 90 3.63 12.11 -25.05
C ALA A 90 4.24 13.47 -25.43
N LEU A 91 4.46 14.34 -24.45
CA LEU A 91 5.08 15.66 -24.65
C LEU A 91 6.57 15.54 -24.98
N LEU A 92 7.31 14.68 -24.26
CA LEU A 92 8.74 14.46 -24.50
C LEU A 92 9.03 13.81 -25.87
N ALA A 93 8.09 13.04 -26.41
CA ALA A 93 8.24 12.42 -27.72
C ALA A 93 7.99 13.37 -28.90
N VAL A 94 7.33 14.52 -28.69
CA VAL A 94 7.07 15.52 -29.74
C VAL A 94 8.36 16.05 -30.39
N PRO A 95 9.37 16.55 -29.66
CA PRO A 95 10.62 17.01 -30.28
C PRO A 95 11.36 15.87 -31.00
N VAL A 96 11.32 14.65 -30.44
CA VAL A 96 11.92 13.47 -31.09
C VAL A 96 11.24 13.17 -32.43
N GLY A 97 9.91 13.25 -32.48
CA GLY A 97 9.13 13.10 -33.71
C GLY A 97 9.34 14.22 -34.72
N ALA A 98 9.63 15.43 -34.27
CA ALA A 98 9.92 16.57 -35.14
C ALA A 98 11.29 16.44 -35.85
N ILE A 99 12.26 15.78 -35.20
CA ILE A 99 13.62 15.57 -35.74
C ILE A 99 13.69 14.22 -36.52
N SER A 100 12.81 13.28 -36.22
CA SER A 100 12.70 11.98 -36.89
C SER A 100 11.78 12.03 -38.13
N LYS A 101 11.89 11.03 -39.01
CA LYS A 101 11.01 10.85 -40.18
C LYS A 101 9.56 10.49 -39.83
N TRP A 102 9.27 10.23 -38.55
CA TRP A 102 7.98 9.72 -38.10
C TRP A 102 6.93 10.83 -38.00
N GLY A 103 7.34 12.08 -37.76
CA GLY A 103 6.43 13.20 -37.53
C GLY A 103 5.99 13.33 -36.06
N PRO A 104 5.57 14.53 -35.62
CA PRO A 104 5.36 14.84 -34.19
C PRO A 104 4.14 14.14 -33.59
N LEU A 105 3.04 14.02 -34.34
CA LEU A 105 1.80 13.38 -33.89
C LEU A 105 1.99 11.87 -33.59
N PRO A 106 2.47 11.03 -34.52
CA PRO A 106 2.64 9.61 -34.24
C PRO A 106 3.71 9.34 -33.16
N ALA A 107 4.75 10.19 -33.08
CA ALA A 107 5.71 10.10 -31.99
C ALA A 107 5.07 10.40 -30.63
N SER A 108 4.21 11.42 -30.53
CA SER A 108 3.46 11.75 -29.31
C SER A 108 2.52 10.62 -28.89
N VAL A 109 1.77 10.03 -29.83
CA VAL A 109 0.89 8.88 -29.55
C VAL A 109 1.70 7.66 -29.07
N PHE A 110 2.84 7.39 -29.70
CA PHE A 110 3.73 6.32 -29.27
C PHE A 110 4.28 6.57 -27.86
N GLY A 111 4.71 7.80 -27.58
CA GLY A 111 5.14 8.23 -26.25
C GLY A 111 4.05 8.06 -25.21
N ALA A 112 2.82 8.50 -25.51
CA ALA A 112 1.67 8.34 -24.64
C ALA A 112 1.41 6.87 -24.27
N ARG A 113 1.37 5.98 -25.28
CA ARG A 113 1.15 4.54 -25.08
C ARG A 113 2.26 3.92 -24.23
N THR A 114 3.51 4.26 -24.53
CA THR A 114 4.67 3.76 -23.80
C THR A 114 4.65 4.23 -22.35
N GLY A 115 4.30 5.50 -22.11
CA GLY A 115 4.21 6.06 -20.76
C GLY A 115 3.05 5.50 -19.95
N LEU A 116 1.90 5.27 -20.56
CA LEU A 116 0.78 4.58 -19.91
C LEU A 116 1.15 3.14 -19.56
N ALA A 117 1.82 2.42 -20.46
CA ALA A 117 2.23 1.04 -20.20
C ALA A 117 3.26 0.94 -19.08
N LEU A 118 4.34 1.73 -19.14
CA LEU A 118 5.39 1.74 -18.12
C LEU A 118 4.89 2.28 -16.78
N GLY A 119 4.15 3.39 -16.81
CA GLY A 119 3.55 4.01 -15.63
C GLY A 119 2.53 3.09 -14.96
N GLY A 120 1.70 2.41 -15.75
CA GLY A 120 0.71 1.45 -15.26
C GLY A 120 1.35 0.21 -14.65
N ALA A 121 2.33 -0.39 -15.33
CA ALA A 121 3.06 -1.54 -14.81
C ALA A 121 3.78 -1.20 -13.50
N TRP A 122 4.44 -0.04 -13.43
CA TRP A 122 5.08 0.45 -12.21
C TRP A 122 4.07 0.69 -11.09
N ALA A 123 2.95 1.35 -11.39
CA ALA A 123 1.92 1.66 -10.39
C ALA A 123 1.25 0.40 -9.84
N ILE A 124 0.97 -0.60 -10.68
CA ILE A 124 0.48 -1.92 -10.25
C ILE A 124 1.50 -2.59 -9.34
N TRP A 125 2.77 -2.61 -9.73
CA TRP A 125 3.82 -3.19 -8.90
C TRP A 125 3.92 -2.51 -7.52
N CYS A 126 3.89 -1.18 -7.47
CA CYS A 126 3.87 -0.43 -6.22
C CYS A 126 2.64 -0.75 -5.36
N LEU A 127 1.45 -0.83 -5.96
CA LEU A 127 0.21 -1.18 -5.25
C LEU A 127 0.22 -2.59 -4.67
N LEU A 128 0.94 -3.52 -5.29
CA LEU A 128 0.98 -4.92 -4.87
C LEU A 128 2.10 -5.23 -3.86
N ALA A 129 3.24 -4.56 -3.98
CA ALA A 129 4.46 -4.95 -3.29
C ALA A 129 5.06 -3.88 -2.38
N PHE A 130 4.70 -2.60 -2.53
CA PHE A 130 5.48 -1.50 -1.96
C PHE A 130 4.64 -0.53 -1.11
N PRO A 131 4.43 -0.85 0.18
CA PRO A 131 3.93 0.13 1.14
C PRO A 131 4.91 1.29 1.33
N ALA A 132 4.38 2.48 1.61
CA ALA A 132 5.13 3.68 1.94
C ALA A 132 5.87 3.51 3.26
N HIS A 133 5.16 3.00 4.26
CA HIS A 133 5.69 2.71 5.58
C HIS A 133 5.43 1.24 5.91
N ARG A 134 6.48 0.52 6.26
CA ARG A 134 6.37 -0.88 6.70
C ARG A 134 7.31 -1.19 7.84
N VAL A 135 6.92 -2.16 8.64
CA VAL A 135 7.78 -2.77 9.65
C VAL A 135 7.92 -4.25 9.34
N VAL A 136 9.15 -4.72 9.30
CA VAL A 136 9.50 -6.13 9.16
C VAL A 136 9.88 -6.65 10.54
N VAL A 137 9.21 -7.70 10.97
CA VAL A 137 9.46 -8.37 12.25
C VAL A 137 10.55 -9.40 12.03
N THR A 138 11.71 -9.18 12.66
CA THR A 138 12.86 -10.08 12.58
C THR A 138 13.19 -10.67 13.94
N ASP A 139 14.02 -11.71 13.98
CA ASP A 139 14.47 -12.30 15.25
C ASP A 139 15.34 -11.34 16.07
N ALA A 140 16.02 -10.39 15.42
CA ALA A 140 16.85 -9.38 16.08
C ALA A 140 16.05 -8.17 16.59
N GLY A 141 14.90 -7.88 15.99
CA GLY A 141 14.10 -6.70 16.33
C GLY A 141 13.09 -6.32 15.26
N LEU A 142 12.72 -5.05 15.26
CA LEU A 142 11.80 -4.44 14.32
C LEU A 142 12.58 -3.58 13.33
N VAL A 143 12.54 -3.93 12.04
CA VAL A 143 13.15 -3.14 10.98
C VAL A 143 12.09 -2.29 10.30
N ARG A 144 12.18 -0.98 10.48
CA ARG A 144 11.25 -0.01 9.89
C ARG A 144 11.82 0.52 8.59
N TYR A 145 10.97 0.55 7.57
CA TYR A 145 11.25 1.18 6.28
C TYR A 145 10.31 2.35 6.10
N ASP A 146 10.85 3.56 6.01
CA ASP A 146 10.13 4.77 5.65
C ASP A 146 10.54 5.20 4.25
N SER A 147 9.60 5.16 3.31
CA SER A 147 9.84 5.58 1.92
C SER A 147 9.31 7.00 1.70
N ARG A 148 9.94 7.75 0.79
CA ARG A 148 9.26 8.95 0.27
C ARG A 148 8.05 8.53 -0.55
N THR A 149 7.00 9.33 -0.47
CA THR A 149 5.73 9.05 -1.15
C THR A 149 5.41 10.11 -2.18
N PHE A 150 4.86 9.69 -3.31
CA PHE A 150 4.15 10.56 -4.21
C PHE A 150 2.79 10.92 -3.60
N LEU A 151 2.58 12.22 -3.33
CA LEU A 151 1.36 12.79 -2.73
C LEU A 151 0.89 12.09 -1.44
N GLY A 152 1.82 11.56 -0.65
CA GLY A 152 1.50 10.90 0.63
C GLY A 152 0.90 9.50 0.51
N MET A 153 0.78 8.91 -0.69
CA MET A 153 -0.01 7.68 -0.90
C MET A 153 0.72 6.55 -1.64
N VAL A 154 1.63 6.86 -2.57
CA VAL A 154 2.32 5.83 -3.36
C VAL A 154 3.81 5.90 -3.07
N ALA A 155 4.39 4.79 -2.60
CA ALA A 155 5.80 4.71 -2.26
C ALA A 155 6.71 4.86 -3.48
N ILE A 156 7.84 5.55 -3.30
CA ILE A 156 8.92 5.61 -4.28
C ILE A 156 10.00 4.58 -3.86
N PRO A 157 10.19 3.49 -4.62
CA PRO A 157 10.87 2.28 -4.15
C PRO A 157 12.35 2.46 -3.80
N PHE A 158 13.01 3.50 -4.31
CA PHE A 158 14.45 3.74 -4.14
C PHE A 158 14.78 4.81 -3.12
N THR A 159 13.82 5.20 -2.27
CA THR A 159 13.98 6.31 -1.31
C THR A 159 13.80 5.87 0.14
N GLN A 160 13.97 4.57 0.40
CA GLN A 160 13.70 3.99 1.71
C GLN A 160 14.82 4.34 2.69
N VAL A 161 14.43 4.83 3.85
CA VAL A 161 15.29 4.95 5.01
C VAL A 161 14.99 3.76 5.91
N GLU A 162 16.02 2.96 6.18
CA GLU A 162 15.95 1.83 7.10
C GLU A 162 16.29 2.29 8.52
N ARG A 163 15.47 1.91 9.49
CA ARG A 163 15.73 2.07 10.91
C ARG A 163 15.49 0.76 11.63
N THR A 164 16.56 0.19 12.17
CA THR A 164 16.50 -1.06 12.92
C THR A 164 16.40 -0.72 14.40
N ASN A 165 15.32 -1.17 15.04
CA ASN A 165 15.15 -1.10 16.48
C ASN A 165 15.30 -2.51 17.05
N THR A 166 16.30 -2.74 17.90
CA THR A 166 16.51 -4.06 18.48
C THR A 166 15.44 -4.38 19.52
N TRP A 167 15.17 -5.66 19.79
CA TRP A 167 14.21 -6.04 20.84
C TRP A 167 14.58 -5.52 22.24
N GLN A 168 15.85 -5.16 22.46
CA GLN A 168 16.32 -4.58 23.73
C GLN A 168 15.91 -3.12 23.89
N GLU A 169 15.70 -2.40 22.78
CA GLU A 169 15.25 -1.01 22.79
C GLU A 169 13.73 -0.90 22.97
N VAL A 170 12.99 -1.97 22.66
CA VAL A 170 11.54 -2.03 22.85
C VAL A 170 11.23 -2.14 24.35
N GLN A 171 10.74 -1.05 24.93
CA GLN A 171 10.42 -0.95 26.36
C GLN A 171 9.07 -1.61 26.69
N ALA A 172 8.09 -1.48 25.79
CA ALA A 172 6.77 -2.08 25.93
C ALA A 172 6.10 -2.26 24.57
N LEU A 173 5.19 -3.23 24.49
CA LEU A 173 4.27 -3.42 23.37
C LEU A 173 2.85 -3.16 23.88
N GLY A 174 2.02 -2.49 23.07
CA GLY A 174 0.63 -2.21 23.42
C GLY A 174 -0.28 -2.04 22.21
N SER A 175 -1.59 -2.07 22.43
CA SER A 175 -2.60 -1.66 21.47
C SER A 175 -3.38 -0.48 22.03
N GLY A 176 -3.92 0.35 21.15
CA GLY A 176 -4.76 1.47 21.56
C GLY A 176 -5.39 2.18 20.37
N GLY A 177 -6.28 3.11 20.68
CA GLY A 177 -6.90 3.97 19.68
C GLY A 177 -5.88 4.85 18.95
N PRO A 178 -6.31 5.45 17.82
CA PRO A 178 -5.45 6.22 16.96
C PRO A 178 -4.93 7.46 17.69
N THR A 179 -3.68 7.80 17.39
CA THR A 179 -3.06 9.04 17.91
C THR A 179 -3.70 10.31 17.32
N ALA A 180 -4.46 10.18 16.22
CA ALA A 180 -5.20 11.27 15.59
C ALA A 180 -6.70 10.93 15.45
N PRO A 181 -7.62 11.91 15.68
CA PRO A 181 -9.05 11.67 15.56
C PRO A 181 -9.42 11.39 14.10
N THR A 182 -9.96 10.20 13.84
CA THR A 182 -10.50 9.84 12.52
C THR A 182 -12.03 9.82 12.58
N MET A 183 -12.69 10.56 11.68
CA MET A 183 -14.15 10.78 11.69
C MET A 183 -14.99 9.60 11.15
N ARG A 184 -14.48 8.37 11.12
CA ARG A 184 -15.22 7.20 10.64
C ARG A 184 -15.33 6.14 11.72
N CYS A 185 -16.40 5.36 11.65
CA CYS A 185 -16.57 4.17 12.47
C CYS A 185 -15.31 3.30 12.47
N GLY A 186 -14.83 2.95 13.67
CA GLY A 186 -13.56 2.26 13.83
C GLY A 186 -12.42 3.25 14.05
N GLU A 187 -12.23 3.69 15.29
CA GLU A 187 -10.92 4.12 15.77
C GLU A 187 -9.91 3.05 15.33
N LEU A 188 -9.00 3.40 14.42
CA LEU A 188 -8.00 2.47 13.90
C LEU A 188 -7.24 1.89 15.10
N GLU A 189 -7.43 0.60 15.38
CA GLU A 189 -6.67 -0.02 16.45
C GLU A 189 -5.22 -0.15 15.99
N GLU A 190 -4.34 0.56 16.71
CA GLU A 190 -2.92 0.67 16.42
C GLU A 190 -2.13 -0.18 17.40
N VAL A 191 -1.37 -1.13 16.86
CA VAL A 191 -0.35 -1.84 17.64
C VAL A 191 0.91 -0.99 17.62
N HIS A 192 1.44 -0.69 18.80
CA HIS A 192 2.57 0.21 18.98
C HIS A 192 3.67 -0.39 19.86
N ALA A 193 4.91 -0.01 19.58
CA ALA A 193 6.07 -0.23 20.43
C ALA A 193 6.42 1.08 21.12
N MET A 194 6.70 1.00 22.42
CA MET A 194 7.35 2.09 23.15
C MET A 194 8.86 1.94 23.00
N LEU A 195 9.47 2.93 22.36
CA LEU A 195 10.92 3.07 22.21
C LEU A 195 11.40 4.26 23.05
N PRO A 196 12.72 4.42 23.31
CA PRO A 196 13.24 5.56 24.05
C PRO A 196 12.88 6.91 23.41
N GLU A 197 12.72 6.93 22.09
CA GLU A 197 12.33 8.10 21.30
C GLU A 197 10.82 8.40 21.33
N GLY A 198 10.01 7.48 21.85
CA GLY A 198 8.55 7.62 21.98
C GLY A 198 7.76 6.44 21.43
N ARG A 199 6.44 6.65 21.28
CA ARG A 199 5.49 5.66 20.74
C ARG A 199 5.66 5.54 19.23
N VAL A 200 5.96 4.34 18.75
CA VAL A 200 6.05 4.02 17.31
C VAL A 200 4.96 3.03 16.93
N ILE A 201 4.20 3.37 15.90
CA ILE A 201 3.17 2.51 15.33
C ILE A 201 3.86 1.38 14.55
N ILE A 202 3.47 0.14 14.83
CA ILE A 202 3.99 -1.08 14.18
C ILE A 202 2.98 -1.61 13.16
N ALA A 203 1.69 -1.51 13.47
CA ALA A 203 0.62 -1.98 12.60
C ALA A 203 -0.65 -1.13 12.79
N CYS A 204 -1.35 -0.88 11.68
CA CYS A 204 -2.68 -0.24 11.65
C CYS A 204 -3.67 -1.19 10.99
N ALA A 205 -4.77 -1.53 11.67
CA ALA A 205 -5.85 -2.27 11.02
C ALA A 205 -6.56 -1.36 10.00
N PRO A 206 -6.78 -1.76 8.75
CA PRO A 206 -7.52 -0.93 7.80
C PRO A 206 -8.99 -0.76 8.24
N PRO A 207 -9.65 0.35 7.86
CA PRO A 207 -11.06 0.55 8.18
C PRO A 207 -11.92 -0.53 7.50
N GLY A 208 -12.69 -1.26 8.30
CA GLY A 208 -13.60 -2.31 7.82
C GLY A 208 -14.89 -1.73 7.23
N ALA A 209 -15.52 -2.47 6.32
CA ALA A 209 -16.90 -2.21 5.90
C ALA A 209 -17.85 -3.02 6.77
N GLY A 210 -18.83 -2.37 7.42
CA GLY A 210 -19.82 -3.06 8.24
C GLY A 210 -20.28 -2.25 9.45
N GLU A 211 -21.01 -2.91 10.35
CA GLU A 211 -21.42 -2.32 11.63
C GLU A 211 -20.20 -2.02 12.49
N CYS A 212 -20.16 -0.80 13.01
CA CYS A 212 -18.97 -0.22 13.66
C CYS A 212 -18.50 -1.05 14.86
N THR A 213 -19.45 -1.59 15.64
CA THR A 213 -19.20 -2.42 16.82
C THR A 213 -18.59 -3.78 16.47
N ALA A 214 -19.08 -4.43 15.41
CA ALA A 214 -18.55 -5.70 14.94
C ALA A 214 -17.12 -5.52 14.40
N VAL A 215 -16.87 -4.46 13.62
CA VAL A 215 -15.55 -4.13 13.09
C VAL A 215 -14.55 -3.85 14.22
N LEU A 216 -14.93 -3.06 15.23
CA LEU A 216 -14.07 -2.77 16.39
C LEU A 216 -13.73 -4.03 17.18
N THR A 217 -14.72 -4.89 17.45
CA THR A 217 -14.51 -6.13 18.20
C THR A 217 -13.53 -7.05 17.46
N GLN A 218 -13.67 -7.14 16.14
CA GLN A 218 -12.77 -7.93 15.30
C GLN A 218 -11.36 -7.34 15.26
N GLN A 219 -11.22 -6.02 15.13
CA GLN A 219 -9.92 -5.33 15.14
C GLN A 219 -9.18 -5.55 16.46
N LYS A 220 -9.89 -5.50 17.59
CA LYS A 220 -9.32 -5.76 18.91
C LYS A 220 -8.80 -7.17 19.07
N ALA A 221 -9.59 -8.15 18.62
CA ALA A 221 -9.16 -9.54 18.63
C ALA A 221 -7.90 -9.77 17.77
N HIS A 222 -7.79 -9.11 16.62
CA HIS A 222 -6.60 -9.18 15.77
C HIS A 222 -5.38 -8.50 16.41
N ALA A 223 -5.57 -7.34 17.04
CA ALA A 223 -4.51 -6.61 17.71
C ALA A 223 -3.96 -7.40 18.91
N GLU A 224 -4.84 -8.00 19.71
CA GLU A 224 -4.46 -8.88 20.83
C GLU A 224 -3.69 -10.11 20.33
N ARG A 225 -4.11 -10.75 19.23
CA ARG A 225 -3.36 -11.87 18.63
C ARG A 225 -1.98 -11.46 18.16
N LEU A 226 -1.87 -10.32 17.47
CA LEU A 226 -0.57 -9.81 17.02
C LEU A 226 0.33 -9.49 18.22
N LEU A 227 -0.20 -8.82 19.25
CA LEU A 227 0.54 -8.52 20.48
C LEU A 227 1.04 -9.78 21.18
N ASN A 228 0.20 -10.81 21.33
CA ASN A 228 0.59 -12.08 21.94
C ASN A 228 1.69 -12.79 21.12
N THR A 229 1.62 -12.70 19.80
CA THR A 229 2.63 -13.30 18.93
C THR A 229 3.96 -12.54 19.00
N LEU A 230 3.91 -11.20 19.05
CA LEU A 230 5.10 -10.37 19.20
C LEU A 230 5.72 -10.50 20.59
N SER A 231 4.91 -10.59 21.65
CA SER A 231 5.39 -10.75 23.02
C SER A 231 6.05 -12.12 23.24
N ALA A 232 5.60 -13.17 22.56
CA ALA A 232 6.28 -14.47 22.59
C ALA A 232 7.71 -14.40 22.01
N ARG A 233 7.95 -13.51 21.03
CA ARG A 233 9.28 -13.26 20.45
C ARG A 233 10.10 -12.28 21.29
N TRP A 234 9.44 -11.29 21.88
CA TRP A 234 10.03 -10.33 22.79
C TRP A 234 10.21 -10.95 24.19
N LYS A 235 11.35 -11.59 24.44
CA LYS A 235 11.75 -11.95 25.81
C LYS A 235 12.38 -10.73 26.48
N PRO A 236 11.72 -10.04 27.42
CA PRO A 236 12.37 -8.98 28.16
C PRO A 236 13.54 -9.60 28.94
N LYS A 237 14.77 -9.21 28.60
CA LYS A 237 15.94 -9.53 29.43
C LYS A 237 15.74 -8.84 30.78
N GLY A 238 15.31 -9.58 31.81
CA GLY A 238 15.30 -9.06 33.17
C GLY A 238 14.21 -9.54 34.12
N VAL A 239 13.29 -10.42 33.72
CA VAL A 239 12.42 -11.10 34.71
C VAL A 239 13.00 -12.51 34.93
N PRO A 240 13.80 -12.73 35.99
CA PRO A 240 14.13 -14.10 36.39
C PRO A 240 12.82 -14.82 36.71
N THR A 241 12.54 -15.90 35.99
CA THR A 241 11.54 -16.90 36.36
C THR A 241 11.99 -17.65 37.60
#